data_AF-A0A2P8EE51-F1
#
_entry.id   AF-A0A2P8EE51-F1
#
_cell.length_a   1.000
_cell.length_b   1.000
_cell.length_c   1.000
_cell.angle_alpha   90.00
_cell.angle_beta   90.00
_cell.angle_gamma   90.00
#
_symmetry.space_group_name_H-M   'P 1'
#
loop_
_entity.id
_entity.type
_entity.pdbx_description
1 polymer ?
#
loop_
_entity_poly.entity_id
_entity_poly.type
_entity_poly.pdbx_seq_one_letter_code
_entity_poly.pdbx_strand_id
1 'polypeptide(L)'
;MQILRLNPYLLPHKGLRYLLGKVSFLAGNLDQTKAEEVKKLKMLSNELFFLLEQHAHVEDHVILPELERRCLGSTVENHEEHEYLEGMVAELEQKVNALEVGNSPENFFDYFLDFSEFHSKYLSHMIFEERMVLQLVWENYSDEELIQQHHSIVSSFTPEKILRWFKYIIPALDPSERMMALAGLKANAPKSFFYQLVNVIGSEMDPLVFSKLLKSLEEKTLV
;
A
#
# COMPACT_ATOMS: atom_id res chain seq x y z
N MET A 1 -8.44 26.87 -11.05
CA MET A 1 -8.54 25.47 -10.58
C MET A 1 -7.55 25.37 -9.43
N GLN A 2 -8.01 25.17 -8.21
CA GLN A 2 -7.11 25.05 -7.07
C GLN A 2 -6.27 23.79 -7.30
N ILE A 3 -4.95 23.93 -7.39
CA ILE A 3 -4.06 22.78 -7.54
C ILE A 3 -4.16 22.01 -6.23
N LEU A 4 -4.56 20.73 -6.31
CA LEU A 4 -4.48 19.85 -5.15
C LEU A 4 -2.99 19.66 -4.83
N ARG A 5 -2.60 20.14 -3.65
CA ARG A 5 -1.25 20.01 -3.13
C ARG A 5 -0.89 18.53 -2.97
N LEU A 6 0.33 18.16 -3.34
CA LEU A 6 0.78 16.77 -3.35
C LEU A 6 0.70 16.16 -1.94
N ASN A 7 0.05 15.00 -1.84
CA ASN A 7 -0.03 14.21 -0.61
C ASN A 7 0.78 12.92 -0.81
N PRO A 8 1.96 12.76 -0.17
CA PRO A 8 2.81 11.59 -0.35
C PRO A 8 2.16 10.29 0.19
N TYR A 9 1.28 10.40 1.18
CA TYR A 9 0.63 9.27 1.86
C TYR A 9 -0.55 8.69 1.07
N LEU A 10 -1.19 9.49 0.20
CA LEU A 10 -2.49 9.14 -0.40
C LEU A 10 -2.50 7.79 -1.15
N LEU A 11 -1.58 7.61 -2.10
CA LEU A 11 -1.54 6.40 -2.92
C LEU A 11 -1.07 5.17 -2.13
N PRO A 12 0.08 5.18 -1.44
CA PRO A 12 0.53 4.02 -0.67
C PRO A 12 -0.52 3.61 0.38
N HIS A 13 -1.10 4.55 1.13
CA HIS A 13 -2.07 4.21 2.17
C HIS A 13 -3.37 3.65 1.60
N LYS A 14 -3.84 4.13 0.44
CA LYS A 14 -4.99 3.49 -0.24
C LYS A 14 -4.68 2.05 -0.60
N GLY A 15 -3.49 1.78 -1.16
CA GLY A 15 -3.04 0.43 -1.47
C GLY A 15 -2.94 -0.47 -0.24
N LEU A 16 -2.36 0.04 0.85
CA LEU A 16 -2.21 -0.70 2.11
C LEU A 16 -3.56 -0.98 2.76
N ARG A 17 -4.46 0.00 2.86
CA ARG A 17 -5.83 -0.22 3.37
C ARG A 17 -6.58 -1.29 2.59
N TYR A 18 -6.43 -1.29 1.26
CA TYR A 18 -7.02 -2.31 0.41
C TYR A 18 -6.47 -3.70 0.76
N LEU A 19 -5.15 -3.84 0.84
CA LEU A 19 -4.51 -5.13 1.11
C LEU A 19 -4.72 -5.62 2.55
N LEU A 20 -4.65 -4.74 3.55
CA LEU A 20 -5.00 -5.01 4.95
C LEU A 20 -6.43 -5.56 5.07
N GLY A 21 -7.40 -4.91 4.41
CA GLY A 21 -8.79 -5.38 4.37
C GLY A 21 -8.92 -6.77 3.75
N LYS A 22 -8.16 -7.07 2.69
CA LYS A 22 -8.18 -8.40 2.06
C LYS A 22 -7.58 -9.48 2.96
N VAL A 23 -6.46 -9.21 3.62
CA VAL A 23 -5.86 -10.17 4.56
C VAL A 23 -6.79 -10.40 5.74
N SER A 24 -7.38 -9.35 6.32
CA SER A 24 -8.34 -9.46 7.42
C SER A 24 -9.54 -10.32 7.04
N PHE A 25 -10.13 -10.07 5.87
CA PHE A 25 -11.27 -10.85 5.39
C PHE A 25 -10.90 -12.32 5.14
N LEU A 26 -9.73 -12.57 4.55
CA LEU A 26 -9.27 -13.92 4.26
C LEU A 26 -8.99 -14.70 5.56
N ALA A 27 -8.28 -14.10 6.52
CA ALA A 27 -7.98 -14.73 7.80
C ALA A 27 -9.24 -15.11 8.58
N GLY A 28 -10.29 -14.28 8.54
CA GLY A 28 -11.56 -14.52 9.24
C GLY A 28 -12.54 -15.47 8.52
N ASN A 29 -12.25 -15.88 7.28
CA ASN A 29 -13.15 -16.70 6.46
C ASN A 29 -12.43 -17.90 5.80
N LEU A 30 -11.25 -18.24 6.30
CA LEU A 30 -10.39 -19.29 5.77
C LEU A 30 -10.94 -20.70 6.07
N ASP A 31 -10.99 -21.59 5.07
CA ASP A 31 -11.08 -23.03 5.31
C ASP A 31 -9.68 -23.61 5.55
N GLN A 32 -9.28 -23.65 6.82
CA GLN A 32 -7.97 -24.14 7.27
C GLN A 32 -7.68 -25.62 6.93
N THR A 33 -8.70 -26.38 6.50
CA THR A 33 -8.50 -27.78 6.08
C THR A 33 -7.99 -27.89 4.64
N LYS A 34 -8.02 -26.79 3.87
CA LYS A 34 -7.57 -26.74 2.48
C LYS A 34 -6.20 -26.09 2.35
N ALA A 35 -5.24 -26.85 1.82
CA ALA A 35 -3.88 -26.38 1.56
C ALA A 35 -3.82 -25.12 0.69
N GLU A 36 -4.68 -25.04 -0.33
CA GLU A 36 -4.72 -23.91 -1.25
C GLU A 36 -5.14 -22.61 -0.55
N GLU A 37 -6.04 -22.71 0.43
CA GLU A 37 -6.50 -21.53 1.17
C GLU A 37 -5.45 -21.07 2.19
N VAL A 38 -4.83 -21.99 2.93
CA VAL A 38 -3.72 -21.68 3.86
C VAL A 38 -2.55 -21.03 3.10
N LYS A 39 -2.21 -21.59 1.93
CA LYS A 39 -1.21 -21.02 1.03
C LYS A 39 -1.59 -19.62 0.56
N LYS A 40 -2.86 -19.39 0.22
CA LYS A 40 -3.35 -18.06 -0.19
C LYS A 40 -3.21 -17.04 0.94
N LEU A 41 -3.52 -17.42 2.18
CA LEU A 41 -3.33 -16.57 3.35
C LEU A 41 -1.85 -16.20 3.50
N LYS A 42 -0.96 -17.20 3.54
CA LYS A 42 0.50 -17.00 3.60
C LYS A 42 0.98 -16.05 2.52
N MET A 43 0.62 -16.30 1.26
CA MET A 43 1.07 -15.46 0.13
C MET A 43 0.59 -14.01 0.25
N LEU A 44 -0.68 -13.79 0.62
CA LEU A 44 -1.24 -12.46 0.71
C LEU A 44 -0.70 -11.68 1.92
N SER A 45 -0.52 -12.34 3.05
CA SER A 45 0.07 -11.73 4.25
C SER A 45 1.53 -11.36 4.04
N ASN A 46 2.35 -12.23 3.44
CA ASN A 46 3.75 -11.90 3.14
C ASN A 46 3.87 -10.79 2.08
N GLU A 47 2.93 -10.68 1.14
CA GLU A 47 2.88 -9.53 0.22
C GLU A 47 2.59 -8.23 0.97
N LEU A 48 1.67 -8.26 1.94
CA LEU A 48 1.37 -7.12 2.79
C LEU A 48 2.60 -6.70 3.60
N PHE A 49 3.26 -7.64 4.29
CA PHE A 49 4.44 -7.34 5.10
C PHE A 49 5.58 -6.74 4.28
N PHE A 50 5.81 -7.26 3.07
CA PHE A 50 6.75 -6.65 2.14
C PHE A 50 6.39 -5.19 1.83
N LEU A 51 5.13 -4.88 1.51
CA LEU A 51 4.73 -3.50 1.17
C LEU A 51 4.78 -2.57 2.38
N LEU A 52 4.45 -3.05 3.57
CA LEU A 52 4.58 -2.30 4.82
C LEU A 52 6.05 -1.94 5.10
N GLU A 53 6.97 -2.90 4.98
CA GLU A 53 8.42 -2.65 5.12
C GLU A 53 8.91 -1.62 4.09
N GLN A 54 8.50 -1.76 2.82
CA GLN A 54 8.90 -0.80 1.78
C GLN A 54 8.36 0.62 2.05
N HIS A 55 7.18 0.73 2.65
CA HIS A 55 6.56 2.00 2.99
C HIS A 55 7.27 2.69 4.16
N ALA A 56 7.43 1.99 5.28
CA ALA A 56 8.14 2.48 6.45
C ALA A 56 9.57 2.91 6.08
N HIS A 57 10.28 2.11 5.27
CA HIS A 57 11.62 2.48 4.78
C HIS A 57 11.62 3.84 4.06
N VAL A 58 10.66 4.11 3.18
CA VAL A 58 10.60 5.41 2.47
C VAL A 58 10.38 6.55 3.46
N GLU A 59 9.52 6.37 4.44
CA GLU A 59 9.26 7.39 5.44
C GLU A 59 10.45 7.63 6.35
N ASP A 60 11.00 6.58 6.95
CA ASP A 60 12.10 6.66 7.91
C ASP A 60 13.41 7.17 7.32
N HIS A 61 13.62 6.98 6.01
CA HIS A 61 14.90 7.31 5.37
C HIS A 61 14.81 8.50 4.42
N VAL A 62 13.61 8.95 4.06
CA VAL A 62 13.42 10.07 3.12
C VAL A 62 12.52 11.15 3.72
N ILE A 63 11.26 10.82 4.03
CA ILE A 63 10.25 11.82 4.38
C ILE A 63 10.49 12.39 5.78
N LEU A 64 10.57 11.52 6.79
CA LEU A 64 10.69 11.92 8.19
C LEU A 64 12.03 12.62 8.49
N PRO A 65 13.21 12.14 8.02
CA PRO A 65 14.46 12.85 8.27
C PRO A 65 14.51 14.24 7.64
N GLU A 66 13.85 14.45 6.50
CA GLU A 66 13.75 15.79 5.91
C GLU A 66 12.83 16.70 6.72
N LEU A 67 11.68 16.18 7.19
CA LEU A 67 10.75 16.94 8.03
C LEU A 67 11.39 17.33 9.37
N GLU A 68 12.07 16.40 10.04
CA GLU A 68 12.76 16.63 11.31
C GLU A 68 13.81 17.75 11.20
N ARG A 69 14.51 17.85 10.06
CA ARG A 69 15.47 18.95 9.80
C ARG A 69 14.82 20.33 9.73
N ARG A 70 13.53 20.42 9.38
CA ARG A 70 12.78 21.68 9.26
C ARG A 70 11.96 21.98 10.52
N CYS A 71 11.47 20.94 11.18
CA CYS A 71 10.66 21.01 12.38
C CYS A 71 11.18 19.98 13.40
N LEU A 72 12.11 20.39 14.26
CA LEU A 72 12.74 19.50 15.24
C LEU A 72 11.71 18.93 16.23
N GLY A 73 11.80 17.63 16.49
CA GLY A 73 10.91 16.87 17.36
C GLY A 73 9.58 16.49 16.71
N SER A 74 9.35 16.84 15.44
CA SER A 74 8.05 16.62 14.78
C SER A 74 7.81 15.19 14.36
N THR A 75 8.86 14.37 14.28
CA THR A 75 8.76 12.98 13.82
C THR A 75 8.95 11.95 14.93
N VAL A 76 9.13 12.38 16.19
CA VAL A 76 9.41 11.47 17.32
C VAL A 76 8.29 10.46 17.52
N GLU A 77 7.03 10.93 17.62
CA GLU A 77 5.86 10.06 17.77
C GLU A 77 5.70 9.10 16.59
N ASN A 78 5.92 9.57 15.35
CA ASN A 78 5.83 8.73 14.15
C ASN A 78 6.88 7.61 14.19
N HIS A 79 8.13 7.94 14.52
CA HIS A 79 9.20 6.95 14.61
C HIS A 79 8.94 5.90 15.69
N GLU A 80 8.42 6.30 16.86
CA GLU A 80 8.02 5.36 17.92
C GLU A 80 6.87 4.44 17.49
N GLU A 81 5.89 4.95 16.74
CA GLU A 81 4.82 4.12 16.16
C GLU A 81 5.36 3.14 15.11
N HIS A 82 6.29 3.55 14.25
CA HIS A 82 6.96 2.67 13.29
C HIS A 82 7.67 1.51 13.98
N GLU A 83 8.58 1.79 14.94
CA GLU A 83 9.32 0.74 15.65
C GLU A 83 8.38 -0.29 16.29
N TYR A 84 7.29 0.18 16.89
CA TYR A 84 6.30 -0.70 17.51
C TYR A 84 5.53 -1.54 16.48
N LEU A 85 5.07 -0.92 15.38
CA LEU A 85 4.32 -1.62 14.32
C LEU A 85 5.19 -2.61 13.54
N GLU A 86 6.46 -2.29 13.31
CA GLU A 86 7.44 -3.20 12.69
C GLU A 86 7.66 -4.45 13.56
N GLY A 87 7.72 -4.29 14.89
CA GLY A 87 7.73 -5.41 15.82
C GLY A 87 6.53 -6.34 15.66
N MET A 88 5.32 -5.76 15.55
CA MET A 88 4.09 -6.54 15.30
C MET A 88 4.12 -7.25 13.95
N VAL A 89 4.65 -6.60 12.89
CA VAL A 89 4.80 -7.20 11.56
C VAL A 89 5.71 -8.43 11.63
N ALA A 90 6.85 -8.33 12.30
CA ALA A 90 7.79 -9.43 12.45
C ALA A 90 7.16 -10.64 13.18
N GLU A 91 6.38 -10.40 14.23
CA GLU A 91 5.65 -11.46 14.94
C GLU A 91 4.57 -12.12 14.07
N LEU A 92 3.80 -11.31 13.35
CA LEU A 92 2.74 -11.80 12.45
C LEU A 92 3.30 -12.59 11.26
N GLU A 93 4.45 -12.17 10.73
CA GLU A 93 5.14 -12.89 9.66
C GLU A 93 5.56 -14.29 10.14
N GLN A 94 6.15 -14.39 11.34
CA GLN A 94 6.50 -15.68 11.93
C GLN A 94 5.26 -16.55 12.14
N LYS A 95 4.19 -15.98 12.72
CA LYS A 95 2.93 -16.69 12.98
C LYS A 95 2.30 -17.23 11.70
N VAL A 96 2.11 -16.39 10.68
CA VAL A 96 1.48 -16.85 9.43
C VAL A 96 2.32 -17.89 8.72
N ASN A 97 3.65 -17.77 8.76
CA ASN A 97 4.56 -18.70 8.09
C ASN A 97 4.64 -20.06 8.79
N ALA A 98 4.35 -20.12 10.08
CA ALA A 98 4.25 -21.36 10.84
C ALA A 98 2.92 -22.12 10.63
N LEU A 99 1.88 -21.48 10.06
CA LEU A 99 0.59 -22.13 9.83
C LEU A 99 0.68 -23.22 8.76
N GLU A 100 0.22 -24.41 9.11
CA GLU A 100 0.14 -25.57 8.23
C GLU A 100 -1.25 -26.21 8.28
N VAL A 101 -1.62 -26.89 7.19
CA VAL A 101 -2.85 -27.68 7.16
C VAL A 101 -2.82 -28.73 8.27
N GLY A 102 -3.91 -28.81 9.03
CA GLY A 102 -4.02 -29.73 10.17
C GLY A 102 -3.44 -29.18 11.48
N ASN A 103 -2.93 -27.94 11.51
CA ASN A 103 -2.79 -27.22 12.77
C ASN A 103 -4.15 -27.06 13.49
N SER A 104 -4.09 -26.81 14.80
CA SER A 104 -5.29 -26.55 15.60
C SER A 104 -6.05 -25.33 15.05
N PRO A 105 -7.40 -25.34 15.05
CA PRO A 105 -8.18 -24.14 14.78
C PRO A 105 -7.78 -22.93 15.64
N GLU A 106 -7.28 -23.18 16.85
CA GLU A 106 -6.80 -22.14 17.75
C GLU A 106 -5.63 -21.34 17.13
N ASN A 107 -4.68 -21.99 16.44
CA ASN A 107 -3.55 -21.28 15.82
C ASN A 107 -3.99 -20.29 14.74
N PHE A 108 -4.98 -20.67 13.93
CA PHE A 108 -5.54 -19.80 12.90
C PHE A 108 -6.35 -18.66 13.52
N PHE A 109 -7.10 -18.96 14.58
CA PHE A 109 -7.87 -17.97 15.32
C PHE A 109 -6.97 -16.94 16.02
N ASP A 110 -5.89 -17.38 16.65
CA ASP A 110 -4.90 -16.50 17.29
C ASP A 110 -4.27 -15.56 16.26
N TYR A 111 -3.82 -16.09 15.12
CA TYR A 111 -3.32 -15.26 14.02
C TYR A 111 -4.35 -14.23 13.55
N PHE A 112 -5.62 -14.62 13.42
CA PHE A 112 -6.70 -13.72 13.03
C PHE A 112 -6.91 -12.59 14.04
N LEU A 113 -6.87 -12.89 15.35
CA LEU A 113 -7.00 -11.88 16.40
C LEU A 113 -5.81 -10.93 16.42
N ASP A 114 -4.58 -11.46 16.39
CA ASP A 114 -3.36 -10.66 16.38
C ASP A 114 -3.30 -9.75 15.14
N PHE A 115 -3.67 -10.29 13.98
CA PHE A 115 -3.74 -9.51 12.74
C PHE A 115 -4.81 -8.42 12.84
N SER A 116 -5.95 -8.69 13.49
CA SER A 116 -7.02 -7.71 13.69
C SER A 116 -6.59 -6.58 14.61
N GLU A 117 -5.85 -6.89 15.67
CA GLU A 117 -5.24 -5.88 16.55
C GLU A 117 -4.24 -5.01 15.76
N PHE A 118 -3.31 -5.64 15.04
CA PHE A 118 -2.36 -4.93 14.19
C PHE A 118 -3.07 -4.03 13.17
N HIS A 119 -4.06 -4.55 12.45
CA HIS A 119 -4.81 -3.79 11.45
C HIS A 119 -5.47 -2.55 12.07
N SER A 120 -6.07 -2.68 13.25
CA SER A 120 -6.67 -1.54 13.97
C SER A 120 -5.65 -0.44 14.29
N LYS A 121 -4.45 -0.82 14.76
CA LYS A 121 -3.38 0.11 15.10
C LYS A 121 -2.78 0.76 13.86
N TYR A 122 -2.52 -0.02 12.81
CA TYR A 122 -1.97 0.48 11.56
C TYR A 122 -2.91 1.47 10.85
N LEU A 123 -4.24 1.27 10.95
CA LEU A 123 -5.20 2.26 10.47
C LEU A 123 -5.14 3.56 11.29
N SER A 124 -5.00 3.47 12.61
CA SER A 124 -4.86 4.64 13.49
C SER A 124 -3.59 5.42 13.16
N HIS A 125 -2.48 4.72 12.96
CA HIS A 125 -1.20 5.28 12.56
C HIS A 125 -1.28 6.03 11.21
N MET A 126 -1.79 5.39 10.15
CA MET A 126 -1.97 6.08 8.86
C MET A 126 -2.90 7.31 8.97
N ILE A 127 -3.88 7.30 9.88
CA ILE A 127 -4.75 8.46 10.13
C ILE A 127 -3.97 9.58 10.83
N PHE A 128 -3.11 9.25 11.80
CA PHE A 128 -2.22 10.21 12.45
C PHE A 128 -1.31 10.88 11.40
N GLU A 129 -0.69 10.12 10.52
CA GLU A 129 0.15 10.67 9.46
C GLU A 129 -0.63 11.58 8.51
N GLU A 130 -1.79 11.12 8.03
CA GLU A 130 -2.62 11.87 7.09
C GLU A 130 -3.24 13.16 7.67
N ARG A 131 -3.42 13.22 8.99
CA ARG A 131 -4.04 14.38 9.66
C ARG A 131 -3.04 15.33 10.29
N MET A 132 -1.96 14.80 10.87
CA MET A 132 -1.00 15.56 11.65
C MET A 132 0.29 15.76 10.87
N VAL A 133 0.95 14.67 10.46
CA VAL A 133 2.27 14.75 9.80
C VAL A 133 2.16 15.42 8.43
N LEU A 134 1.12 15.10 7.65
CA LEU A 134 0.86 15.73 6.35
C LEU A 134 0.69 17.25 6.47
N GLN A 135 0.06 17.74 7.54
CA GLN A 135 -0.08 19.18 7.77
C GLN A 135 1.30 19.83 7.95
N LEU A 136 2.17 19.22 8.76
CA LEU A 136 3.53 19.69 8.97
C LEU A 136 4.36 19.65 7.68
N VAL A 137 4.21 18.60 6.87
CA VAL A 137 4.81 18.51 5.53
C VAL A 137 4.31 19.66 4.64
N TRP A 138 3.01 19.96 4.65
CA TRP A 138 2.50 21.06 3.85
C TRP A 138 2.92 22.45 4.35
N GLU A 139 3.11 22.64 5.65
CA GLU A 139 3.56 23.91 6.21
C GLU A 139 5.06 24.17 5.97
N ASN A 140 5.86 23.12 5.82
CA ASN A 140 7.33 23.22 5.78
C ASN A 140 7.95 23.07 4.39
N TYR A 141 7.19 22.72 3.34
CA TYR A 141 7.71 22.49 1.99
C TYR A 141 7.04 23.39 0.95
N SER A 142 7.66 23.62 -0.21
CA SER A 142 6.97 24.19 -1.38
C SER A 142 6.33 23.08 -2.24
N ASP A 143 5.44 23.44 -3.17
CA ASP A 143 4.89 22.46 -4.13
C ASP A 143 6.01 21.83 -4.99
N GLU A 144 7.00 22.63 -5.40
CA GLU A 144 8.15 22.17 -6.18
C GLU A 144 9.02 21.18 -5.41
N GLU A 145 9.27 21.45 -4.12
CA GLU A 145 10.03 20.54 -3.25
C GLU A 145 9.30 19.21 -3.07
N LEU A 146 7.98 19.23 -2.86
CA LEU A 146 7.17 18.02 -2.75
C LEU A 146 7.19 17.20 -4.04
N ILE A 147 7.09 17.85 -5.20
CA ILE A 147 7.19 17.18 -6.51
C ILE A 147 8.58 16.56 -6.69
N GLN A 148 9.64 17.28 -6.33
CA GLN A 148 11.01 16.79 -6.46
C GLN A 148 11.27 15.58 -5.56
N GLN A 149 10.84 15.64 -4.30
CA GLN A 149 10.96 14.52 -3.37
C GLN A 149 10.16 13.30 -3.86
N HIS A 150 8.92 13.50 -4.29
CA HIS A 150 8.09 12.44 -4.86
C HIS A 150 8.75 11.79 -6.09
N HIS A 151 9.31 12.59 -7.00
CA HIS A 151 10.03 12.08 -8.16
C HIS A 151 11.27 11.27 -7.75
N SER A 152 12.02 11.72 -6.73
CA SER A 152 13.17 10.99 -6.20
C SER A 152 12.77 9.62 -5.64
N ILE A 153 11.70 9.57 -4.84
CA ILE A 153 11.15 8.33 -4.27
C ILE A 153 10.76 7.37 -5.39
N VAL A 154 9.92 7.80 -6.33
CA VAL A 154 9.44 6.95 -7.42
C VAL A 154 10.60 6.47 -8.31
N SER A 155 11.60 7.33 -8.57
CA SER A 155 12.77 6.98 -9.38
C SER A 155 13.70 5.97 -8.69
N SER A 156 13.62 5.84 -7.37
CA SER A 156 14.40 4.84 -6.61
C SER A 156 13.81 3.42 -6.72
N PHE A 157 12.58 3.28 -7.19
CA PHE A 157 11.90 1.99 -7.26
C PHE A 157 12.28 1.20 -8.52
N THR A 158 12.48 -0.10 -8.35
CA THR A 158 12.61 -1.01 -9.49
C THR A 158 11.24 -1.18 -10.17
N PRO A 159 11.21 -1.56 -11.46
CA PRO A 159 9.96 -1.89 -12.14
C PRO A 159 9.11 -2.90 -11.37
N GLU A 160 9.73 -3.92 -10.77
CA GLU A 160 9.05 -4.96 -9.99
C GLU A 160 8.39 -4.37 -8.74
N LYS A 161 9.06 -3.45 -8.02
CA LYS A 161 8.48 -2.75 -6.87
C LYS A 161 7.25 -1.93 -7.28
N ILE A 162 7.34 -1.22 -8.40
CA ILE A 162 6.21 -0.44 -8.93
C ILE A 162 5.03 -1.38 -9.27
N LEU A 163 5.28 -2.52 -9.92
CA LEU A 163 4.23 -3.50 -10.23
C LEU A 163 3.54 -4.03 -8.97
N ARG A 164 4.29 -4.35 -7.92
CA ARG A 164 3.74 -4.85 -6.65
C ARG A 164 2.87 -3.80 -5.94
N TRP A 165 3.33 -2.55 -5.85
CA TRP A 165 2.54 -1.45 -5.32
C TRP A 165 1.26 -1.20 -6.12
N PHE A 166 1.41 -1.03 -7.43
CA PHE A 166 0.28 -0.66 -8.27
C PHE A 166 -0.74 -1.78 -8.47
N LYS A 167 -0.35 -3.04 -8.22
CA LYS A 167 -1.28 -4.16 -8.09
C LYS A 167 -2.41 -3.85 -7.11
N TYR A 168 -2.10 -3.19 -5.99
CA TYR A 168 -3.08 -2.91 -4.92
C TYR A 168 -3.53 -1.45 -4.88
N ILE A 169 -2.69 -0.50 -5.30
CA ILE A 169 -3.08 0.92 -5.38
C ILE A 169 -4.21 1.10 -6.39
N ILE A 170 -4.05 0.63 -7.64
CA ILE A 170 -5.02 0.89 -8.71
C ILE A 170 -6.43 0.36 -8.36
N PRO A 171 -6.60 -0.87 -7.83
CA PRO A 171 -7.91 -1.32 -7.35
C PRO A 171 -8.47 -0.49 -6.20
N ALA A 172 -7.63 0.04 -5.31
CA ALA A 172 -8.04 0.85 -4.16
C ALA A 172 -8.55 2.25 -4.51
N LEU A 173 -8.12 2.79 -5.68
CA LEU A 173 -8.55 4.10 -6.16
C LEU A 173 -10.04 4.11 -6.55
N ASP A 174 -10.67 5.27 -6.40
CA ASP A 174 -12.00 5.49 -6.97
C ASP A 174 -11.95 5.47 -8.52
N PRO A 175 -13.10 5.35 -9.21
CA PRO A 175 -13.10 5.23 -10.68
C PRO A 175 -12.41 6.38 -11.43
N SER A 176 -12.49 7.61 -10.92
CA SER A 176 -11.88 8.80 -11.55
C SER A 176 -10.37 8.81 -11.32
N GLU A 177 -9.94 8.61 -10.07
CA GLU A 177 -8.53 8.50 -9.69
C GLU A 177 -7.84 7.36 -10.45
N ARG A 178 -8.50 6.20 -10.54
CA ARG A 178 -7.98 5.02 -11.25
C ARG A 178 -7.73 5.31 -12.73
N MET A 179 -8.68 5.99 -13.37
CA MET A 179 -8.55 6.41 -14.76
C MET A 179 -7.41 7.41 -14.96
N MET A 180 -7.27 8.38 -14.05
CA MET A 180 -6.21 9.38 -14.12
C MET A 180 -4.82 8.75 -13.93
N ALA A 181 -4.66 7.87 -12.93
CA ALA A 181 -3.43 7.16 -12.66
C ALA A 181 -2.99 6.30 -13.85
N LEU A 182 -3.91 5.50 -14.43
CA LEU A 182 -3.60 4.67 -15.59
C LEU A 182 -3.32 5.48 -16.86
N ALA A 183 -4.03 6.59 -17.08
CA ALA A 183 -3.75 7.47 -18.22
C ALA A 183 -2.35 8.10 -18.11
N GLY A 184 -1.98 8.57 -16.92
CA GLY A 184 -0.64 9.10 -16.64
C GLY A 184 0.46 8.06 -16.88
N LEU A 185 0.28 6.84 -16.40
CA LEU A 185 1.21 5.73 -16.62
C LEU A 185 1.30 5.36 -18.11
N LYS A 186 0.18 5.29 -18.82
CA LYS A 186 0.15 4.99 -20.26
C LYS A 186 0.91 6.03 -21.08
N ALA A 187 0.84 7.30 -20.69
CA ALA A 187 1.50 8.41 -21.38
C ALA A 187 3.01 8.46 -21.14
N ASN A 188 3.48 8.05 -19.96
CA ASN A 188 4.87 8.29 -19.54
C ASN A 188 5.72 7.01 -19.43
N ALA A 189 5.12 5.84 -19.25
CA ALA A 189 5.85 4.59 -19.06
C ALA A 189 6.17 3.87 -20.39
N PRO A 190 7.25 3.07 -20.46
CA PRO A 190 7.49 2.18 -21.60
C PRO A 190 6.29 1.27 -21.87
N LYS A 191 5.91 1.09 -23.14
CA LYS A 191 4.74 0.28 -23.53
C LYS A 191 4.77 -1.12 -22.93
N SER A 192 5.92 -1.78 -22.96
CA SER A 192 6.11 -3.12 -22.38
C SER A 192 5.81 -3.16 -20.89
N PHE A 193 6.28 -2.16 -20.14
CA PHE A 193 6.00 -2.03 -18.71
C PHE A 193 4.51 -1.78 -18.46
N PHE A 194 3.89 -0.87 -19.22
CA PHE A 194 2.46 -0.60 -19.09
C PHE A 194 1.60 -1.85 -19.32
N TYR A 195 1.93 -2.69 -20.31
CA TYR A 195 1.23 -3.97 -20.51
C TYR A 195 1.41 -4.94 -19.35
N GLN A 196 2.62 -5.05 -18.78
CA GLN A 196 2.85 -5.87 -17.59
C GLN A 196 2.01 -5.37 -16.41
N LEU A 197 1.99 -4.06 -16.20
CA LEU A 197 1.20 -3.42 -15.16
C LEU A 197 -0.30 -3.72 -15.31
N VAL A 198 -0.85 -3.55 -16.51
CA VAL A 198 -2.25 -3.87 -16.81
C VAL A 198 -2.56 -5.34 -16.52
N ASN A 199 -1.67 -6.27 -16.88
CA ASN A 199 -1.87 -7.69 -16.57
C ASN A 199 -1.90 -7.97 -15.06
N VAL A 200 -0.99 -7.36 -14.30
CA VAL A 200 -0.94 -7.52 -12.84
C VAL A 200 -2.21 -6.97 -12.18
N ILE A 201 -2.66 -5.78 -12.58
CA ILE A 201 -3.91 -5.19 -12.09
C ILE A 201 -5.12 -6.06 -12.46
N GLY A 202 -5.16 -6.57 -13.68
CA GLY A 202 -6.24 -7.44 -14.15
C GLY A 202 -6.36 -8.74 -13.37
N SER A 203 -5.27 -9.23 -12.78
CA SER A 203 -5.29 -10.41 -11.90
C SER A 203 -5.90 -10.12 -10.52
N GLU A 204 -5.97 -8.85 -10.12
CA GLU A 204 -6.41 -8.42 -8.79
C GLU A 204 -7.87 -7.90 -8.79
N MET A 205 -8.30 -7.30 -9.89
CA MET A 205 -9.61 -6.66 -10.02
C MET A 205 -10.72 -7.62 -10.46
N ASP A 206 -11.97 -7.26 -10.15
CA ASP A 206 -13.14 -7.90 -10.77
C ASP A 206 -13.06 -7.80 -12.31
N PRO A 207 -13.24 -8.90 -13.06
CA PRO A 207 -13.08 -8.91 -14.51
C PRO A 207 -13.99 -7.93 -15.26
N LEU A 208 -15.22 -7.72 -14.78
CA LEU A 208 -16.16 -6.79 -15.42
C LEU A 208 -15.76 -5.34 -15.15
N VAL A 209 -15.34 -5.02 -13.92
CA VAL A 209 -14.82 -3.69 -13.59
C VAL A 209 -13.56 -3.39 -14.38
N PHE A 210 -12.65 -4.36 -14.48
CA PHE A 210 -11.40 -4.22 -15.22
C PHE A 210 -11.62 -4.02 -16.73
N SER A 211 -12.51 -4.81 -17.34
CA SER A 211 -12.86 -4.65 -18.77
C SER A 211 -13.44 -3.26 -19.07
N LYS A 212 -14.33 -2.75 -18.22
CA LYS A 212 -14.89 -1.39 -18.36
C LYS A 212 -13.80 -0.32 -18.27
N LEU A 213 -12.87 -0.47 -17.32
CA LEU A 213 -11.75 0.45 -17.12
C LEU A 213 -10.86 0.55 -18.38
N LEU A 214 -10.49 -0.59 -18.97
CA LEU A 214 -9.65 -0.60 -20.18
C LEU A 214 -10.37 0.04 -21.37
N LYS A 215 -11.66 -0.23 -21.54
CA LYS A 215 -12.46 0.39 -22.60
C LYS A 215 -12.48 1.92 -22.47
N SER A 216 -12.73 2.43 -21.26
CA SER A 216 -12.72 3.88 -21.00
C SER A 216 -11.35 4.51 -21.24
N LEU A 217 -10.26 3.77 -21.02
CA LEU A 217 -8.89 4.24 -21.26
C LEU A 217 -8.57 4.38 -22.76
N GLU A 218 -9.14 3.51 -23.60
CA GLU A 218 -9.01 3.58 -25.06
C GLU A 218 -9.81 4.75 -25.64
N GLU A 219 -11.06 4.92 -25.20
CA GLU A 219 -11.96 6.00 -25.66
C GLU A 219 -11.39 7.40 -25.37
N LYS A 220 -10.74 7.59 -24.21
CA LYS A 220 -10.07 8.86 -23.86
C LYS A 220 -8.79 9.13 -24.64
N THR A 221 -8.20 8.14 -25.30
CA THR A 221 -6.99 8.33 -26.13
C THR A 221 -7.33 8.87 -27.52
N LEU A 222 -8.62 8.85 -27.90
CA LEU A 222 -9.11 9.23 -29.23
C LEU A 222 -9.69 10.65 -29.29
N VAL A 223 -9.58 11.43 -28.21
CA VAL A 223 -10.09 12.82 -28.10
C VAL A 223 -8.93 13.78 -27.86
#